data_AF-A0A815Q4X3-F1
#
_entry.id   AF-A0A815Q4X3-F1
#
_cell.length_a   1.000
_cell.length_b   1.000
_cell.length_c   1.000
_cell.angle_alpha   90.00
_cell.angle_beta   90.00
_cell.angle_gamma   90.00
#
_symmetry.space_group_name_H-M   'P 1'
#
loop_
_entity.id
_entity.type
_entity.pdbx_description
1 polymer ?
#
loop_
_entity_poly.entity_id
_entity_poly.type
_entity_poly.pdbx_seq_one_letter_code
_entity_poly.pdbx_strand_id
1 'polypeptide(L)'
;MIFSILMIAFHVVATAATPCKSGQYLMANKCRRCLMGSYCPDGIQQIPCAPGNYTDTYEQSKCRICPPGHFNIKPGSTNCSRAQLGQYAPVNNNLSQPCSPGTYADKPAQQICRICRPGTYSTQPGAQKCIRCQLGYFCPDPANLPQPCSAGFYGDLYEQTRCRKCPKGYYTIHPTATYCTKCPIGHSCSDPAVSPKPCPIGFYTALFAQTSCRQCQAGWTTTIPGQSVCTNMKPEIG
;
A
#
# COMPACT_ATOMS: atom_id res chain seq x y z
N MET A 1 26.77 86.36 -38.21
CA MET A 1 25.76 86.63 -37.17
C MET A 1 24.55 85.81 -37.56
N ILE A 2 24.25 84.63 -36.98
CA ILE A 2 23.91 84.33 -35.57
C ILE A 2 22.83 85.32 -35.08
N PHE A 3 21.62 85.00 -34.61
CA PHE A 3 20.89 83.74 -34.34
C PHE A 3 19.67 83.61 -35.29
N SER A 4 18.82 82.56 -35.32
CA SER A 4 18.71 81.30 -34.57
C SER A 4 18.09 80.18 -35.43
N ILE A 5 17.89 78.97 -34.87
CA ILE A 5 17.19 77.84 -35.52
C ILE A 5 15.80 77.66 -34.89
N LEU A 6 14.75 77.73 -35.71
CA LEU A 6 13.37 77.44 -35.30
C LEU A 6 13.21 75.91 -35.11
N MET A 7 13.41 75.43 -33.88
CA MET A 7 13.14 74.04 -33.52
C MET A 7 11.62 73.78 -33.57
N ILE A 8 11.15 73.34 -34.73
CA ILE A 8 9.81 72.78 -34.89
C ILE A 8 9.79 71.48 -34.08
N ALA A 9 9.30 71.58 -32.85
CA ALA A 9 9.00 70.44 -32.02
C ALA A 9 7.85 69.67 -32.68
N PHE A 10 8.20 68.73 -33.55
CA PHE A 10 7.29 67.67 -33.94
C PHE A 10 6.93 66.90 -32.67
N HIS A 11 5.81 67.29 -32.06
CA HIS A 11 5.00 66.37 -31.28
C HIS A 11 4.54 65.26 -32.22
N VAL A 12 5.44 64.29 -32.42
CA VAL A 12 5.03 62.92 -32.68
C VAL A 12 4.27 62.51 -31.42
N VAL A 13 2.98 62.84 -31.41
CA VAL A 13 2.01 62.13 -30.59
C VAL A 13 2.05 60.73 -31.15
N ALA A 14 2.92 59.91 -30.55
CA ALA A 14 2.87 58.48 -30.72
C ALA A 14 1.49 58.10 -30.22
N THR A 15 0.55 57.93 -31.16
CA THR A 15 -0.77 57.38 -30.91
C THR A 15 -0.51 55.98 -30.37
N ALA A 16 -0.45 55.87 -29.04
CA ALA A 16 -0.18 54.62 -28.37
C ALA A 16 -1.26 53.64 -28.84
N ALA A 17 -0.86 52.66 -29.66
CA ALA A 17 -1.76 51.64 -30.12
C ALA A 17 -2.42 51.04 -28.87
N THR A 18 -3.76 51.10 -28.81
CA THR A 18 -4.50 50.73 -27.61
C THR A 18 -4.05 49.34 -27.16
N PRO A 19 -3.41 49.21 -25.98
CA PRO A 19 -2.82 47.95 -25.58
C PRO A 19 -3.93 46.91 -25.47
N CYS A 20 -3.68 45.72 -25.98
CA CYS A 20 -4.68 44.66 -25.93
C CYS A 20 -5.02 44.33 -24.49
N LYS A 21 -6.31 44.16 -24.19
CA LYS A 21 -6.76 43.76 -22.84
C LYS A 21 -6.18 42.39 -22.47
N SER A 22 -6.14 42.08 -21.18
CA SER A 22 -5.81 40.73 -20.71
C SER A 22 -6.77 39.69 -21.34
N GLY A 23 -6.24 38.52 -21.68
CA GLY A 23 -6.92 37.55 -22.55
C GLY A 23 -6.82 37.85 -24.05
N GLN A 24 -6.12 38.90 -24.47
CA GLN A 24 -5.77 39.13 -25.87
C GLN A 24 -4.26 39.30 -26.03
N TYR A 25 -3.75 39.22 -27.25
CA TYR A 25 -2.36 39.50 -27.58
C TYR A 25 -2.23 40.30 -28.88
N LEU A 26 -1.19 41.12 -29.00
CA LEU A 26 -0.94 41.94 -30.17
C LEU A 26 -0.29 41.11 -31.28
N MET A 27 -0.91 41.07 -32.47
CA MET A 27 -0.35 40.39 -33.64
C MET A 27 -0.68 41.17 -34.92
N ALA A 28 0.36 41.68 -35.60
CA ALA A 28 0.24 42.53 -36.78
C ALA A 28 -0.67 43.76 -36.56
N ASN A 29 -0.38 44.53 -35.51
CA ASN A 29 -1.12 45.73 -35.08
C ASN A 29 -2.63 45.53 -34.86
N LYS A 30 -3.06 44.30 -34.58
CA LYS A 30 -4.44 43.95 -34.21
C LYS A 30 -4.44 43.05 -32.98
N CYS A 31 -5.37 43.31 -32.06
CA CYS A 31 -5.58 42.43 -30.91
C CYS A 31 -6.27 41.13 -31.35
N ARG A 32 -5.68 40.01 -31.00
CA ARG A 32 -6.25 38.67 -31.22
C ARG A 32 -6.60 38.03 -29.88
N ARG A 33 -7.71 37.29 -29.84
CA ARG A 33 -8.09 36.47 -28.69
C ARG A 33 -6.99 35.46 -28.36
N CYS A 34 -6.65 35.32 -27.08
CA CYS A 34 -5.74 34.28 -26.63
C CYS A 34 -6.34 32.90 -26.96
N LEU A 35 -5.56 32.01 -27.58
CA LEU A 35 -6.01 30.66 -27.92
C LEU A 35 -6.04 29.74 -26.69
N MET A 36 -6.90 28.72 -26.76
CA MET A 36 -6.94 27.62 -25.79
C MET A 36 -5.57 26.94 -25.66
N GLY A 37 -5.29 26.43 -24.46
CA GLY A 37 -3.97 25.90 -24.10
C GLY A 37 -2.93 26.97 -23.76
N SER A 38 -3.24 28.25 -23.94
CA SER A 38 -2.36 29.38 -23.63
C SER A 38 -3.04 30.40 -22.71
N TYR A 39 -2.25 31.36 -22.22
CA TYR A 39 -2.72 32.53 -21.50
C TYR A 39 -1.99 33.80 -21.96
N CYS A 40 -2.67 34.94 -21.81
CA CYS A 40 -2.19 36.24 -22.26
C CYS A 40 -2.42 37.26 -21.13
N PRO A 41 -1.44 37.46 -20.22
CA PRO A 41 -1.65 38.29 -19.02
C PRO A 41 -1.77 39.78 -19.38
N ASP A 42 -0.82 40.31 -20.16
CA ASP A 42 -0.60 41.76 -20.29
C ASP A 42 -0.86 42.31 -21.70
N GLY A 43 -1.56 41.57 -22.57
CA GLY A 43 -1.86 42.04 -23.93
C GLY A 43 -0.72 41.90 -24.96
N ILE A 44 0.48 41.51 -24.52
CA ILE A 44 1.69 41.50 -25.36
C ILE A 44 1.80 40.22 -26.18
N GLN A 45 1.85 39.06 -25.52
CA GLN A 45 2.18 37.78 -26.13
C GLN A 45 1.28 36.64 -25.62
N GLN A 46 1.16 35.59 -26.43
CA GLN A 46 0.50 34.35 -26.07
C GLN A 46 1.52 33.35 -25.50
N ILE A 47 1.32 32.94 -24.24
CA ILE A 47 2.22 32.03 -23.52
C ILE A 47 1.52 30.66 -23.35
N PRO A 48 2.10 29.55 -23.83
CA PRO A 48 1.54 28.22 -23.58
C PRO A 48 1.47 27.89 -22.10
N CYS A 49 0.39 27.23 -21.66
CA CYS A 49 0.30 26.73 -20.29
C CYS A 49 1.38 25.67 -20.05
N ALA A 50 2.11 25.80 -18.93
CA ALA A 50 3.08 24.81 -18.48
C ALA A 50 2.38 23.47 -18.14
N PRO A 51 3.08 22.32 -18.24
CA PRO A 51 2.54 21.02 -17.83
C PRO A 51 1.94 21.05 -16.42
N GLY A 52 0.83 20.34 -16.22
CA GLY A 52 0.00 20.41 -15.02
C GLY A 52 -1.02 21.55 -15.01
N ASN A 53 -0.96 22.47 -15.99
CA ASN A 53 -1.92 23.56 -16.19
C ASN A 53 -2.59 23.47 -17.58
N TYR A 54 -3.76 24.08 -17.73
CA TYR A 54 -4.53 24.10 -18.97
C TYR A 54 -5.41 25.35 -19.12
N THR A 55 -5.89 25.58 -20.35
CA THR A 55 -7.03 26.47 -20.63
C THR A 55 -7.95 25.85 -21.69
N ASP A 56 -9.22 25.64 -21.32
CA ASP A 56 -10.26 25.02 -22.17
C ASP A 56 -11.09 26.03 -22.99
N THR A 57 -10.76 27.32 -22.88
CA THR A 57 -11.54 28.45 -23.39
C THR A 57 -10.62 29.53 -23.95
N TYR A 58 -11.17 30.35 -24.85
CA TYR A 58 -10.47 31.52 -25.37
C TYR A 58 -10.38 32.64 -24.33
N GLU A 59 -9.59 33.67 -24.64
CA GLU A 59 -9.43 34.90 -23.86
C GLU A 59 -9.00 34.72 -22.39
N GLN A 60 -8.23 33.69 -22.09
CA GLN A 60 -7.72 33.47 -20.73
C GLN A 60 -6.48 34.34 -20.45
N SER A 61 -6.52 35.06 -19.32
CA SER A 61 -5.41 35.87 -18.81
C SER A 61 -4.46 35.10 -17.87
N LYS A 62 -4.84 33.88 -17.46
CA LYS A 62 -4.05 32.95 -16.65
C LYS A 62 -4.42 31.51 -16.96
N CYS A 63 -3.51 30.57 -16.75
CA CYS A 63 -3.82 29.14 -16.81
C CYS A 63 -4.56 28.67 -15.55
N ARG A 64 -5.33 27.59 -15.68
CA ARG A 64 -5.88 26.83 -14.55
C ARG A 64 -5.04 25.59 -14.29
N ILE A 65 -4.85 25.25 -13.02
CA ILE A 65 -4.21 23.99 -12.61
C ILE A 65 -5.17 22.82 -12.91
N CYS A 66 -4.63 21.67 -13.31
CA CYS A 66 -5.45 20.46 -13.44
C CYS A 66 -6.20 20.14 -12.13
N PRO A 67 -7.49 19.75 -12.20
CA PRO A 67 -8.24 19.39 -11.01
C PRO A 67 -7.61 18.16 -10.32
N PRO A 68 -7.86 17.95 -9.01
CA PRO A 68 -7.31 16.81 -8.28
C PRO A 68 -7.53 15.48 -9.00
N GLY A 69 -6.53 14.60 -8.98
CA GLY A 69 -6.58 13.33 -9.71
C GLY A 69 -6.44 13.44 -11.24
N HIS A 70 -6.22 14.63 -11.78
CA HIS A 70 -5.94 14.84 -13.20
C HIS A 70 -4.56 15.49 -13.41
N PHE A 71 -3.99 15.27 -14.58
CA PHE A 71 -2.64 15.71 -14.94
C PHE A 71 -2.54 15.99 -16.44
N ASN A 72 -1.54 16.76 -16.87
CA ASN A 72 -1.11 16.81 -18.26
C ASN A 72 0.41 17.01 -18.34
N ILE A 73 1.05 16.34 -19.31
CA ILE A 73 2.50 16.38 -19.48
C ILE A 73 2.97 17.34 -20.59
N LYS A 74 2.04 17.79 -21.45
CA LYS A 74 2.36 18.59 -22.63
C LYS A 74 2.15 20.07 -22.33
N PRO A 75 3.11 20.96 -22.64
CA PRO A 75 2.83 22.38 -22.71
C PRO A 75 1.71 22.67 -23.71
N GLY A 76 0.92 23.71 -23.49
CA GLY A 76 -0.17 24.06 -24.40
C GLY A 76 -1.44 23.21 -24.25
N SER A 77 -1.57 22.42 -23.18
CA SER A 77 -2.71 21.52 -22.99
C SER A 77 -4.05 22.26 -22.81
N THR A 78 -5.08 21.82 -23.53
CA THR A 78 -6.46 22.32 -23.43
C THR A 78 -7.35 21.53 -22.46
N ASN A 79 -6.85 20.40 -21.96
CA ASN A 79 -7.56 19.46 -21.08
C ASN A 79 -6.55 18.72 -20.17
N CYS A 80 -7.04 18.03 -19.15
CA CYS A 80 -6.24 17.19 -18.25
C CYS A 80 -6.72 15.73 -18.31
N SER A 81 -5.79 14.81 -18.39
CA SER A 81 -6.04 13.37 -18.33
C SER A 81 -6.29 12.93 -16.88
N ARG A 82 -7.28 12.06 -16.66
CA ARG A 82 -7.49 11.43 -15.36
C ARG A 82 -6.39 10.39 -15.06
N ALA A 83 -5.93 10.33 -13.81
CA ALA A 83 -5.17 9.17 -13.32
C ALA A 83 -5.99 7.89 -13.53
N GLN A 84 -5.34 6.80 -13.94
CA GLN A 84 -5.98 5.50 -14.14
C GLN A 84 -6.00 4.69 -12.84
N LEU A 85 -6.69 3.55 -12.81
CA LEU A 85 -6.68 2.66 -11.65
C LEU A 85 -5.24 2.23 -11.30
N GLY A 86 -4.94 2.16 -10.01
CA GLY A 86 -3.58 1.92 -9.52
C GLY A 86 -2.67 3.16 -9.54
N GLN A 87 -3.14 4.31 -10.04
CA GLN A 87 -2.39 5.55 -10.07
C GLN A 87 -3.12 6.67 -9.30
N TYR A 88 -2.35 7.67 -8.89
CA TYR A 88 -2.84 8.92 -8.34
C TYR A 88 -2.20 10.12 -9.04
N ALA A 89 -2.87 11.26 -9.03
CA ALA A 89 -2.30 12.53 -9.51
C ALA A 89 -2.50 13.61 -8.42
N PRO A 90 -1.42 14.02 -7.71
CA PRO A 90 -1.45 15.12 -6.76
C PRO A 90 -1.85 16.44 -7.41
N VAL A 91 -2.36 17.37 -6.60
CA VAL A 91 -2.54 18.77 -7.01
C VAL A 91 -1.18 19.40 -7.32
N ASN A 92 -1.14 20.30 -8.31
CA ASN A 92 0.08 20.95 -8.82
C ASN A 92 1.13 19.99 -9.43
N ASN A 93 0.75 18.75 -9.78
CA ASN A 93 1.62 17.81 -10.48
C ASN A 93 1.23 17.68 -11.97
N ASN A 94 2.23 17.50 -12.83
CA ASN A 94 2.06 17.29 -14.26
C ASN A 94 1.98 15.80 -14.66
N LEU A 95 2.24 14.89 -13.72
CA LEU A 95 2.28 13.44 -13.93
C LEU A 95 1.35 12.70 -12.95
N SER A 96 0.75 11.60 -13.41
CA SER A 96 0.26 10.56 -12.52
C SER A 96 1.42 9.67 -12.03
N GLN A 97 1.27 9.13 -10.84
CA GLN A 97 2.24 8.23 -10.20
C GLN A 97 1.55 6.91 -9.80
N PRO A 98 2.22 5.76 -9.90
CA PRO A 98 1.68 4.50 -9.39
C PRO A 98 1.58 4.54 -7.87
N CYS A 99 0.56 3.89 -7.31
CA CYS A 99 0.46 3.71 -5.86
C CYS A 99 1.63 2.87 -5.34
N SER A 100 2.31 3.34 -4.30
CA SER A 100 3.39 2.61 -3.63
C SER A 100 2.88 1.33 -2.94
N PRO A 101 3.77 0.35 -2.65
CA PRO A 101 3.44 -0.78 -1.78
C PRO A 101 2.73 -0.35 -0.50
N GLY A 102 1.78 -1.16 -0.05
CA GLY A 102 0.88 -0.87 1.07
C GLY A 102 -0.27 0.08 0.73
N THR A 103 -0.34 0.59 -0.50
CA THR A 103 -1.41 1.48 -0.96
C THR A 103 -2.02 1.05 -2.30
N TYR A 104 -3.22 1.55 -2.60
CA TYR A 104 -3.96 1.22 -3.82
C TYR A 104 -4.84 2.39 -4.32
N ALA A 105 -5.23 2.33 -5.60
CA ALA A 105 -6.24 3.22 -6.18
C ALA A 105 -7.31 2.41 -6.94
N ASP A 106 -8.49 2.29 -6.33
CA ASP A 106 -9.64 1.55 -6.86
C ASP A 106 -10.47 2.34 -7.88
N LYS A 107 -10.18 3.65 -8.06
CA LYS A 107 -10.96 4.54 -8.92
C LYS A 107 -10.07 5.38 -9.83
N PRO A 108 -10.53 5.73 -11.04
CA PRO A 108 -9.87 6.75 -11.85
C PRO A 108 -10.02 8.14 -11.20
N ALA A 109 -9.20 9.09 -11.64
CA ALA A 109 -9.15 10.46 -11.11
C ALA A 109 -8.88 10.54 -9.59
N GLN A 110 -8.08 9.62 -9.05
CA GLN A 110 -7.76 9.59 -7.63
C GLN A 110 -6.61 10.56 -7.30
N GLN A 111 -6.79 11.44 -6.31
CA GLN A 111 -5.76 12.41 -5.91
C GLN A 111 -4.64 11.79 -5.05
N ILE A 112 -4.97 10.75 -4.29
CA ILE A 112 -4.07 10.10 -3.32
C ILE A 112 -4.43 8.61 -3.16
N CYS A 113 -3.42 7.74 -3.10
CA CYS A 113 -3.63 6.31 -2.88
C CYS A 113 -4.19 6.04 -1.48
N ARG A 114 -5.08 5.06 -1.38
CA ARG A 114 -5.64 4.56 -0.12
C ARG A 114 -4.72 3.53 0.48
N ILE A 115 -4.54 3.56 1.80
CA ILE A 115 -3.74 2.57 2.51
C ILE A 115 -4.52 1.25 2.60
N CYS A 116 -3.84 0.12 2.43
CA CYS A 116 -4.42 -1.20 2.67
C CYS A 116 -4.74 -1.39 4.15
N ARG A 117 -5.91 -1.98 4.45
CA ARG A 117 -6.34 -2.23 5.83
C ARG A 117 -5.44 -3.29 6.46
N PRO A 118 -5.21 -3.27 7.79
CA PRO A 118 -4.48 -4.34 8.47
C PRO A 118 -5.06 -5.71 8.12
N GLY A 119 -4.20 -6.71 7.86
CA GLY A 119 -4.63 -8.01 7.33
C GLY A 119 -4.78 -8.05 5.80
N THR A 120 -4.64 -6.92 5.11
CA THR A 120 -4.52 -6.87 3.64
C THR A 120 -3.20 -6.24 3.25
N TYR A 121 -2.65 -6.63 2.11
CA TYR A 121 -1.33 -6.19 1.65
C TYR A 121 -1.32 -5.88 0.15
N SER A 122 -0.31 -5.13 -0.27
CA SER A 122 0.06 -4.95 -1.67
C SER A 122 1.56 -4.67 -1.76
N THR A 123 2.31 -5.57 -2.39
CA THR A 123 3.77 -5.49 -2.47
C THR A 123 4.29 -4.87 -3.78
N GLN A 124 3.42 -4.70 -4.77
CA GLN A 124 3.79 -4.15 -6.08
C GLN A 124 3.25 -2.72 -6.25
N PRO A 125 4.03 -1.82 -6.88
CA PRO A 125 3.52 -0.53 -7.29
C PRO A 125 2.35 -0.66 -8.27
N GLY A 126 1.44 0.33 -8.28
CA GLY A 126 0.34 0.39 -9.24
C GLY A 126 -0.90 -0.43 -8.84
N ALA A 127 -1.02 -0.79 -7.56
CA ALA A 127 -2.08 -1.69 -7.11
C ALA A 127 -3.48 -1.06 -7.18
N GLN A 128 -4.43 -1.80 -7.74
CA GLN A 128 -5.83 -1.38 -7.89
C GLN A 128 -6.70 -1.77 -6.69
N LYS A 129 -6.25 -2.77 -5.92
CA LYS A 129 -6.90 -3.31 -4.73
C LYS A 129 -5.85 -4.00 -3.86
N CYS A 130 -6.14 -4.15 -2.57
CA CYS A 130 -5.32 -4.95 -1.66
C CYS A 130 -5.65 -6.44 -1.79
N ILE A 131 -4.67 -7.28 -1.49
CA ILE A 131 -4.79 -8.73 -1.42
C ILE A 131 -5.02 -9.10 0.05
N ARG A 132 -5.99 -9.98 0.34
CA ARG A 132 -6.22 -10.47 1.70
C ARG A 132 -5.10 -11.42 2.15
N CYS A 133 -4.70 -11.34 3.42
CA CYS A 133 -3.86 -12.38 4.01
C CYS A 133 -4.61 -13.72 4.00
N GLN A 134 -3.92 -14.79 3.61
CA GLN A 134 -4.49 -16.14 3.55
C GLN A 134 -4.25 -16.90 4.85
N LEU A 135 -4.99 -17.99 5.05
CA LEU A 135 -4.82 -18.91 6.18
C LEU A 135 -3.38 -19.43 6.27
N GLY A 136 -2.88 -19.63 7.49
CA GLY A 136 -1.49 -20.01 7.76
C GLY A 136 -0.50 -18.85 7.70
N TYR A 137 -0.91 -17.66 7.31
CA TYR A 137 -0.06 -16.46 7.25
C TYR A 137 -0.61 -15.34 8.13
N PHE A 138 0.23 -14.35 8.39
CA PHE A 138 -0.15 -13.08 8.99
C PHE A 138 0.47 -11.90 8.22
N CYS A 139 -0.26 -10.80 8.17
CA CYS A 139 0.11 -9.59 7.43
C CYS A 139 0.13 -8.41 8.40
N PRO A 140 1.25 -8.19 9.13
CA PRO A 140 1.38 -7.11 10.11
C PRO A 140 1.59 -5.75 9.43
N ASP A 141 2.23 -5.74 8.26
CA ASP A 141 2.52 -4.56 7.46
C ASP A 141 1.90 -4.72 6.05
N PRO A 142 1.05 -3.80 5.60
CA PRO A 142 0.43 -3.86 4.28
C PRO A 142 1.40 -3.72 3.09
N ALA A 143 2.60 -3.17 3.28
CA ALA A 143 3.59 -3.02 2.21
C ALA A 143 4.42 -4.28 1.94
N ASN A 144 4.39 -5.23 2.87
CA ASN A 144 5.25 -6.41 2.87
C ASN A 144 4.53 -7.69 2.46
N LEU A 145 5.29 -8.74 2.12
CA LEU A 145 4.75 -10.06 1.83
C LEU A 145 4.17 -10.71 3.11
N PRO A 146 3.13 -11.57 2.98
CA PRO A 146 2.60 -12.35 4.10
C PRO A 146 3.69 -13.17 4.79
N GLN A 147 3.74 -13.11 6.12
CA GLN A 147 4.68 -13.89 6.91
C GLN A 147 4.02 -15.21 7.34
N PRO A 148 4.68 -16.37 7.19
CA PRO A 148 4.10 -17.65 7.59
C PRO A 148 4.02 -17.75 9.12
N CYS A 149 2.97 -18.39 9.64
CA CYS A 149 2.95 -18.78 11.04
C CYS A 149 4.05 -19.81 11.31
N SER A 150 4.84 -19.57 12.35
CA SER A 150 5.92 -20.44 12.80
C SER A 150 5.39 -21.62 13.63
N ALA A 151 6.25 -22.62 13.88
CA ALA A 151 5.93 -23.74 14.76
C ALA A 151 5.42 -23.25 16.13
N GLY A 152 4.41 -23.92 16.66
CA GLY A 152 3.69 -23.54 17.88
C GLY A 152 2.66 -22.42 17.70
N PHE A 153 2.50 -21.90 16.48
CA PHE A 153 1.51 -20.89 16.11
C PHE A 153 0.70 -21.32 14.88
N TYR A 154 -0.50 -20.77 14.74
CA TYR A 154 -1.42 -21.05 13.63
C TYR A 154 -2.16 -19.80 13.16
N GLY A 155 -2.56 -19.82 11.88
CA GLY A 155 -3.36 -18.78 11.22
C GLY A 155 -4.67 -19.36 10.71
N ASP A 156 -5.74 -19.24 11.49
CA ASP A 156 -7.07 -19.79 11.21
C ASP A 156 -8.05 -18.77 10.63
N LEU A 157 -7.65 -17.51 10.45
CA LEU A 157 -8.46 -16.45 9.87
C LEU A 157 -7.85 -15.85 8.60
N TYR A 158 -8.71 -15.48 7.66
CA TYR A 158 -8.33 -14.51 6.63
C TYR A 158 -8.07 -13.15 7.27
N GLU A 159 -7.21 -12.36 6.66
CA GLU A 159 -6.89 -10.98 7.10
C GLU A 159 -6.30 -10.91 8.53
N GLN A 160 -5.63 -11.98 8.95
CA GLN A 160 -4.97 -12.07 10.25
C GLN A 160 -3.69 -11.21 10.30
N THR A 161 -3.52 -10.42 11.37
CA THR A 161 -2.36 -9.52 11.57
C THR A 161 -1.28 -10.10 12.50
N ARG A 162 -1.58 -11.21 13.18
CA ARG A 162 -0.67 -11.94 14.09
C ARG A 162 -1.11 -13.39 14.19
N CYS A 163 -0.19 -14.36 14.19
CA CYS A 163 -0.56 -15.76 14.42
C CYS A 163 -1.02 -16.00 15.86
N ARG A 164 -1.92 -16.97 16.06
CA ARG A 164 -2.35 -17.41 17.39
C ARG A 164 -1.43 -18.51 17.90
N LYS A 165 -1.06 -18.48 19.20
CA LYS A 165 -0.28 -19.57 19.81
C LYS A 165 -1.17 -20.78 20.05
N CYS A 166 -0.66 -22.00 19.84
CA CYS A 166 -1.37 -23.21 20.21
C CYS A 166 -1.68 -23.25 21.73
N PRO A 167 -2.87 -23.70 22.13
CA PRO A 167 -3.21 -23.89 23.54
C PRO A 167 -2.34 -25.00 24.18
N LYS A 168 -2.24 -25.00 25.51
CA LYS A 168 -1.50 -26.02 26.27
C LYS A 168 -2.00 -27.43 25.91
N GLY A 169 -1.08 -28.36 25.71
CA GLY A 169 -1.41 -29.72 25.26
C GLY A 169 -1.71 -29.83 23.76
N TYR A 170 -1.50 -28.78 22.97
CA TYR A 170 -1.57 -28.82 21.52
C TYR A 170 -0.25 -28.34 20.93
N TYR A 171 0.07 -28.79 19.72
CA TYR A 171 1.32 -28.48 19.05
C TYR A 171 1.11 -28.28 17.55
N THR A 172 2.06 -27.63 16.90
CA THR A 172 2.25 -27.70 15.45
C THR A 172 3.72 -27.46 15.11
N ILE A 173 4.29 -28.34 14.29
CA ILE A 173 5.71 -28.28 13.87
C ILE A 173 5.89 -27.69 12.47
N HIS A 174 4.81 -27.57 11.71
CA HIS A 174 4.88 -27.11 10.33
C HIS A 174 4.68 -25.59 10.25
N PRO A 175 5.47 -24.87 9.44
CA PRO A 175 5.12 -23.52 9.07
C PRO A 175 3.77 -23.52 8.33
N THR A 176 3.09 -22.37 8.33
CA THR A 176 1.77 -22.16 7.70
C THR A 176 0.61 -23.01 8.23
N ALA A 177 0.74 -23.55 9.45
CA ALA A 177 -0.34 -24.27 10.11
C ALA A 177 -1.62 -23.42 10.27
N THR A 178 -2.78 -24.01 9.98
CA THR A 178 -4.10 -23.38 10.12
C THR A 178 -4.86 -23.85 11.36
N TYR A 179 -4.36 -24.88 12.05
CA TYR A 179 -4.88 -25.44 13.29
C TYR A 179 -3.73 -26.03 14.12
N CYS A 180 -4.01 -26.42 15.37
CA CYS A 180 -3.07 -27.15 16.21
C CYS A 180 -3.54 -28.58 16.47
N THR A 181 -2.61 -29.52 16.49
CA THR A 181 -2.87 -30.94 16.75
C THR A 181 -2.86 -31.22 18.25
N LYS A 182 -3.80 -32.03 18.75
CA LYS A 182 -3.80 -32.49 20.15
C LYS A 182 -2.55 -33.33 20.42
N CYS A 183 -1.92 -33.14 21.57
CA CYS A 183 -0.84 -34.05 22.00
C CYS A 183 -1.38 -35.48 22.11
N PRO A 184 -0.73 -36.48 21.48
CA PRO A 184 -1.17 -37.88 21.56
C PRO A 184 -0.98 -38.45 22.97
N ILE A 185 -1.72 -39.52 23.27
CA ILE A 185 -1.51 -40.33 24.48
C ILE A 185 -0.08 -40.91 24.52
N GLY A 186 0.41 -41.21 25.72
CA GLY A 186 1.79 -41.63 25.95
C GLY A 186 2.87 -40.55 25.73
N HIS A 187 2.49 -39.35 25.30
CA HIS A 187 3.40 -38.24 25.04
C HIS A 187 3.09 -37.03 25.92
N SER A 188 4.03 -36.08 25.93
CA SER A 188 3.89 -34.76 26.56
C SER A 188 4.27 -33.64 25.57
N CYS A 189 3.47 -32.57 25.59
CA CYS A 189 3.66 -31.39 24.76
C CYS A 189 3.71 -30.14 25.64
N SER A 190 4.87 -29.93 26.28
CA SER A 190 5.15 -28.73 27.10
C SER A 190 5.48 -27.50 26.23
N ASP A 191 6.15 -27.71 25.11
CA ASP A 191 6.41 -26.71 24.08
C ASP A 191 5.54 -26.99 22.83
N PRO A 192 4.64 -26.09 22.43
CA PRO A 192 3.81 -26.29 21.23
C PRO A 192 4.59 -26.23 19.91
N ALA A 193 5.82 -25.72 19.89
CA ALA A 193 6.65 -25.61 18.69
C ALA A 193 7.50 -26.86 18.39
N VAL A 194 7.50 -27.85 19.29
CA VAL A 194 8.30 -29.07 19.19
C VAL A 194 7.37 -30.27 18.96
N SER A 195 7.91 -31.33 18.34
CA SER A 195 7.19 -32.60 18.23
C SER A 195 6.86 -33.19 19.63
N PRO A 196 5.76 -33.95 19.77
CA PRO A 196 5.40 -34.58 21.04
C PRO A 196 6.55 -35.44 21.57
N LYS A 197 6.92 -35.26 22.84
CA LYS A 197 7.97 -36.03 23.48
C LYS A 197 7.35 -37.29 24.13
N PRO A 198 7.76 -38.51 23.75
CA PRO A 198 7.26 -39.73 24.38
C PRO A 198 7.63 -39.72 25.87
N CYS A 199 6.72 -40.21 26.71
CA CYS A 199 6.99 -40.31 28.14
C CYS A 199 8.08 -41.37 28.39
N PRO A 200 9.07 -41.09 29.26
CA PRO A 200 10.14 -42.04 29.57
C PRO A 200 9.61 -43.26 30.34
N ILE A 201 10.44 -44.30 30.42
CA ILE A 201 10.20 -45.50 31.24
C ILE A 201 9.87 -45.09 32.68
N GLY A 202 8.84 -45.73 33.26
CA GLY A 202 8.27 -45.39 34.57
C GLY A 202 7.26 -44.24 34.55
N PHE A 203 7.01 -43.61 33.40
CA PHE A 203 6.04 -42.53 33.21
C PHE A 203 5.09 -42.81 32.04
N TYR A 204 3.89 -42.21 32.09
CA TYR A 204 2.82 -42.40 31.12
C TYR A 204 1.90 -41.16 30.99
N THR A 205 1.10 -41.11 29.93
CA THR A 205 -0.09 -40.23 29.83
C THR A 205 -1.27 -41.00 29.24
N ALA A 206 -2.36 -41.11 30.00
CA ALA A 206 -3.57 -41.87 29.61
C ALA A 206 -4.60 -41.05 28.81
N LEU A 207 -4.41 -39.73 28.70
CA LEU A 207 -5.32 -38.81 28.02
C LEU A 207 -4.59 -38.01 26.96
N PHE A 208 -5.34 -37.51 25.97
CA PHE A 208 -4.82 -36.54 25.01
C PHE A 208 -4.49 -35.20 25.68
N ALA A 209 -3.73 -34.38 24.97
CA ALA A 209 -3.42 -32.99 25.32
C ALA A 209 -2.72 -32.80 26.68
N GLN A 210 -1.89 -33.76 27.10
CA GLN A 210 -1.07 -33.62 28.31
C GLN A 210 0.20 -32.81 28.05
N THR A 211 0.54 -31.92 28.98
CA THR A 211 1.77 -31.10 28.93
C THR A 211 2.96 -31.72 29.66
N SER A 212 2.72 -32.76 30.46
CA SER A 212 3.72 -33.44 31.29
C SER A 212 3.35 -34.91 31.44
N CYS A 213 4.35 -35.76 31.71
CA CYS A 213 4.14 -37.18 31.96
C CYS A 213 3.87 -37.43 33.44
N ARG A 214 2.97 -38.37 33.74
CA ARG A 214 2.65 -38.81 35.10
C ARG A 214 3.50 -40.03 35.45
N GLN A 215 4.04 -40.10 36.66
CA GLN A 215 4.77 -41.28 37.13
C GLN A 215 3.80 -42.45 37.38
N CYS A 216 4.24 -43.68 37.13
CA CYS A 216 3.54 -44.89 37.54
C CYS A 216 3.52 -45.02 39.08
N GLN A 217 2.50 -45.70 39.62
CA GLN A 217 2.44 -46.00 41.05
C GLN A 217 3.45 -47.10 41.42
N ALA A 218 3.81 -47.21 42.71
CA ALA A 218 4.73 -48.25 43.19
C ALA A 218 4.24 -49.66 42.78
N GLY A 219 5.17 -50.49 42.27
CA GLY A 219 4.85 -51.80 41.69
C GLY A 219 4.37 -51.77 40.24
N TRP A 220 4.26 -50.59 39.60
CA TRP A 220 3.86 -50.45 38.20
C TRP A 220 4.93 -49.70 37.39
N THR A 221 5.07 -50.02 36.11
CA THR A 221 5.99 -49.32 35.19
C THR A 221 5.45 -49.26 33.77
N THR A 222 5.99 -48.34 32.97
CA THR A 222 6.05 -48.53 31.52
C THR A 222 7.35 -49.26 31.16
N THR A 223 7.33 -50.12 30.15
CA THR A 223 8.48 -50.91 29.68
C THR A 223 9.18 -50.30 28.47
N ILE A 224 8.50 -49.42 27.72
CA ILE A 224 9.06 -48.67 26.60
C ILE A 224 8.63 -47.19 26.65
N PRO A 225 9.42 -46.26 26.10
CA PRO A 225 9.01 -44.87 25.97
C PRO A 225 7.72 -44.74 25.15
N GLY A 226 6.84 -43.82 25.53
CA GLY A 226 5.60 -43.54 24.80
C GLY A 226 4.41 -44.43 25.17
N GLN A 227 4.53 -45.34 26.15
CA GLN A 227 3.38 -46.10 26.64
C GLN A 227 2.35 -45.19 27.36
N SER A 228 1.08 -45.41 27.06
CA SER A 228 -0.06 -44.65 27.59
C SER A 228 -0.69 -45.25 28.85
N VAL A 229 -0.19 -46.41 29.32
CA VAL A 229 -0.69 -47.17 30.47
C VAL A 229 0.50 -47.83 31.16
N CYS A 230 0.54 -47.81 32.50
CA CYS A 230 1.50 -48.60 33.28
C CYS A 230 1.04 -50.05 33.39
N THR A 231 1.96 -51.01 33.34
CA THR A 231 1.75 -52.42 33.65
C THR A 231 2.35 -52.77 35.01
N ASN A 232 1.76 -53.77 35.69
CA ASN A 232 2.27 -54.25 36.98
C ASN A 232 3.60 -54.97 36.77
N MET A 233 4.62 -54.65 37.57
CA MET A 233 5.89 -55.39 37.65
C MET A 233 5.66 -56.72 38.37
N LYS A 234 4.88 -57.63 37.77
CA LYS A 234 4.81 -59.00 38.25
C LYS A 234 6.16 -59.65 37.97
N PRO A 235 6.86 -60.24 38.95
CA PRO A 235 8.04 -61.04 38.64
C PRO A 235 7.59 -62.19 37.75
N GLU A 236 8.23 -62.36 36.60
CA GLU A 236 8.19 -63.63 35.87
C GLU A 236 8.99 -64.64 36.70
N ILE A 237 8.27 -65.36 37.57
CA ILE A 237 8.79 -66.51 38.29
C ILE A 237 8.81 -67.66 37.29
N GLY A 238 9.95 -67.80 36.61
CA GLY A 238 10.35 -69.00 35.87
C GLY A 238 11.29 -69.86 36.71
#